data_AF-A0A9E7UNG4-F1
#
_entry.id   AF-A0A9E7UNG4-F1
#
_cell.length_a   1.000
_cell.length_b   1.000
_cell.length_c   1.000
_cell.angle_alpha   90.00
_cell.angle_beta   90.00
_cell.angle_gamma   90.00
#
_symmetry.space_group_name_H-M   'P 1'
#
loop_
_entity.id
_entity.type
_entity.pdbx_description
1 polymer ?
#
loop_
_entity_poly.entity_id
_entity_poly.type
_entity_poly.pdbx_seq_one_letter_code
_entity_poly.pdbx_strand_id
1 'polypeptide(L)'
;MTLVNSTFSSCRALYGGAVLMSHVTAIVDGCTFHANRADEHAGAVKNDYGNLTVRNSNFTDNSAYFGAGAVGSLHAELADIRGSTFTGNSADTWKLGSAVLSYYTRTVLNFCRIINNAHVDVYCEAGEGIDARYNWWGSNVPDFTELTASDVICDPWLVLKMRVDPSTVTVGGKPVVTVSLREDSEGGIHHTGFSLPVNFSSSAGVLDDALMVNGTASSVLRNLNSPGMVLITAVVDNQMVNTTVNVLAAPVTGISVGQLTAAAAWVNKYYGRYRQLPSYLTIQARRYTMAQFLDLLTRGTIQLNSGTLNPLKPRSVGYAGSTGISGSGRLYRAAYVSVASSIKGFIDRTGRAPRYATTGHGRLSFISLVIGYSRIIDFYGRNGRLPAYLVL
;
A
#
# COMPACT_ATOMS: atom_id res chain seq x y z
N MET A 1 -8.82 -47.36 -5.27
CA MET A 1 -7.42 -47.11 -4.83
C MET A 1 -7.35 -45.73 -4.17
N THR A 2 -6.51 -45.55 -3.15
CA THR A 2 -6.32 -44.24 -2.51
C THR A 2 -4.83 -43.98 -2.32
N LEU A 3 -4.37 -42.85 -2.85
CA LEU A 3 -3.01 -42.32 -2.69
C LEU A 3 -3.12 -41.04 -1.86
N VAL A 4 -2.39 -40.96 -0.75
CA VAL A 4 -2.45 -39.84 0.19
C VAL A 4 -1.05 -39.43 0.60
N ASN A 5 -0.70 -38.16 0.44
CA ASN A 5 0.58 -37.58 0.90
C ASN A 5 1.82 -38.35 0.41
N SER A 6 1.75 -38.87 -0.82
CA SER A 6 2.82 -39.66 -1.43
C SER A 6 3.57 -38.87 -2.50
N THR A 7 4.84 -39.21 -2.70
CA THR A 7 5.68 -38.63 -3.76
C THR A 7 6.07 -39.69 -4.77
N PHE A 8 5.85 -39.41 -6.06
CA PHE A 8 6.28 -40.19 -7.21
C PHE A 8 7.15 -39.34 -8.10
N SER A 9 8.40 -39.76 -8.30
CA SER A 9 9.38 -38.95 -9.02
C SER A 9 10.21 -39.76 -9.99
N SER A 10 10.43 -39.21 -11.19
CA SER A 10 11.26 -39.82 -12.23
C SER A 10 10.86 -41.24 -12.61
N CYS A 11 9.59 -41.59 -12.41
CA CYS A 11 9.03 -42.85 -12.87
C CYS A 11 8.86 -42.81 -14.39
N ARG A 12 9.02 -43.97 -15.04
CA ARG A 12 8.79 -44.14 -16.47
C ARG A 12 8.00 -45.40 -16.74
N ALA A 13 6.92 -45.28 -17.50
CA ALA A 13 6.07 -46.39 -17.89
C ALA A 13 5.52 -46.17 -19.31
N LEU A 14 4.90 -47.20 -19.89
CA LEU A 14 4.22 -47.04 -21.17
C LEU A 14 3.05 -46.05 -21.06
N TYR A 15 2.24 -46.22 -20.02
CA TYR A 15 1.15 -45.32 -19.69
C TYR A 15 1.13 -44.99 -18.20
N GLY A 16 0.69 -43.77 -17.84
CA GLY A 16 0.61 -43.39 -16.43
C GLY A 16 2.00 -43.42 -15.81
N GLY A 17 2.88 -42.51 -16.23
CA GLY A 17 4.32 -42.60 -15.98
C GLY A 17 4.71 -42.90 -14.53
N ALA A 18 3.87 -42.52 -13.56
CA ALA A 18 3.92 -43.00 -12.19
C ALA A 18 2.82 -44.01 -11.83
N VAL A 19 1.56 -43.74 -12.19
CA VAL A 19 0.42 -44.56 -11.78
C VAL A 19 -0.56 -44.76 -12.93
N LEU A 20 -0.92 -46.03 -13.16
CA LEU A 20 -2.03 -46.45 -14.02
C LEU A 20 -3.13 -47.07 -13.16
N MET A 21 -4.35 -46.59 -13.33
CA MET A 21 -5.56 -47.10 -12.70
C MET A 21 -6.52 -47.53 -13.79
N SER A 22 -7.03 -48.76 -13.71
CA SER A 22 -7.93 -49.33 -14.71
C SER A 22 -9.11 -50.02 -14.04
N HIS A 23 -10.33 -49.68 -14.45
CA HIS A 23 -11.60 -50.20 -13.92
C HIS A 23 -11.78 -50.04 -12.40
N VAL A 24 -11.19 -49.01 -11.80
CA VAL A 24 -11.27 -48.75 -10.35
C VAL A 24 -11.52 -47.28 -10.05
N THR A 25 -12.34 -47.00 -9.02
CA THR A 25 -12.43 -45.64 -8.47
C THR A 25 -11.16 -45.30 -7.70
N ALA A 26 -10.58 -44.14 -7.97
CA ALA A 26 -9.32 -43.71 -7.40
C ALA A 26 -9.37 -42.31 -6.77
N ILE A 27 -8.64 -42.15 -5.67
CA ILE A 27 -8.46 -40.88 -4.98
C ILE A 27 -6.96 -40.59 -4.90
N VAL A 28 -6.56 -39.38 -5.31
CA VAL A 28 -5.21 -38.83 -5.22
C VAL A 28 -5.28 -37.54 -4.41
N ASP A 29 -4.74 -37.55 -3.20
CA ASP A 29 -4.86 -36.43 -2.25
C ASP A 29 -3.50 -36.05 -1.66
N GLY A 30 -3.13 -34.77 -1.72
CA GLY A 30 -1.87 -34.30 -1.13
C GLY A 30 -0.62 -34.89 -1.78
N CYS A 31 -0.72 -35.45 -2.97
CA CYS A 31 0.38 -36.18 -3.61
C CYS A 31 1.26 -35.26 -4.47
N THR A 32 2.51 -35.66 -4.67
CA THR A 32 3.46 -34.98 -5.56
C THR A 32 3.90 -35.92 -6.68
N PHE A 33 3.73 -35.50 -7.93
CA PHE A 33 4.19 -36.17 -9.13
C PHE A 33 5.20 -35.26 -9.83
N HIS A 34 6.47 -35.65 -9.83
CA HIS A 34 7.55 -34.83 -10.37
C HIS A 34 8.38 -35.57 -11.41
N ALA A 35 8.60 -34.96 -12.57
CA ALA A 35 9.50 -35.49 -13.60
C ALA A 35 9.17 -36.93 -14.05
N ASN A 36 7.91 -37.34 -13.97
CA ASN A 36 7.49 -38.66 -14.45
C ASN A 36 7.25 -38.64 -15.96
N ARG A 37 7.43 -39.78 -16.63
CA ARG A 37 7.32 -39.89 -18.08
C ARG A 37 6.48 -41.08 -18.53
N ALA A 38 5.54 -40.83 -19.43
CA ALA A 38 4.87 -41.88 -20.19
C ALA A 38 5.41 -41.96 -21.62
N ASP A 39 5.71 -43.16 -22.09
CA ASP A 39 6.13 -43.39 -23.48
C ASP A 39 4.96 -43.30 -24.47
N GLU A 40 3.71 -43.29 -23.99
CA GLU A 40 2.53 -42.98 -24.79
C GLU A 40 1.70 -41.83 -24.20
N HIS A 41 0.85 -42.11 -23.20
CA HIS A 41 -0.10 -41.14 -22.63
C HIS A 41 -0.02 -41.06 -21.10
N ALA A 42 -0.37 -39.90 -20.57
CA ALA A 42 -0.51 -39.61 -19.14
C ALA A 42 0.82 -39.70 -18.39
N GLY A 43 1.62 -38.64 -18.46
CA GLY A 43 2.99 -38.62 -17.93
C GLY A 43 3.11 -38.88 -16.43
N ALA A 44 2.05 -38.63 -15.65
CA ALA A 44 2.00 -38.98 -14.23
C ALA A 44 0.91 -40.01 -13.92
N VAL A 45 -0.35 -39.64 -14.09
CA VAL A 45 -1.51 -40.45 -13.65
C VAL A 45 -2.41 -40.74 -14.84
N LYS A 46 -2.60 -42.01 -15.15
CA LYS A 46 -3.60 -42.50 -16.09
C LYS A 46 -4.76 -43.14 -15.36
N ASN A 47 -5.97 -42.77 -15.75
CA ASN A 47 -7.21 -43.34 -15.25
C ASN A 47 -8.08 -43.84 -16.40
N ASP A 48 -8.33 -45.14 -16.44
CA ASP A 48 -9.10 -45.82 -17.48
C ASP A 48 -10.35 -46.47 -16.88
N TYR A 49 -11.54 -46.17 -17.41
CA TYR A 49 -12.82 -46.81 -17.09
C TYR A 49 -13.33 -46.68 -15.63
N GLY A 50 -12.59 -46.03 -14.73
CA GLY A 50 -12.98 -45.79 -13.34
C GLY A 50 -13.05 -44.29 -13.01
N ASN A 51 -13.73 -43.90 -11.92
CA ASN A 51 -13.81 -42.50 -11.54
C ASN A 51 -12.54 -42.04 -10.82
N LEU A 52 -12.08 -40.82 -11.11
CA LEU A 52 -10.89 -40.23 -10.53
C LEU A 52 -11.25 -39.01 -9.68
N THR A 53 -10.70 -38.93 -8.47
CA THR A 53 -10.69 -37.71 -7.67
C THR A 53 -9.26 -37.30 -7.39
N VAL A 54 -8.86 -36.10 -7.81
CA VAL A 54 -7.55 -35.51 -7.54
C VAL A 54 -7.74 -34.22 -6.75
N ARG A 55 -7.08 -34.09 -5.61
CA ARG A 55 -7.10 -32.85 -4.82
C ARG A 55 -5.80 -32.56 -4.11
N ASN A 56 -5.54 -31.27 -3.87
CA ASN A 56 -4.38 -30.78 -3.13
C ASN A 56 -3.04 -31.37 -3.60
N SER A 57 -2.93 -31.72 -4.88
CA SER A 57 -1.79 -32.46 -5.41
C SER A 57 -0.97 -31.57 -6.34
N ASN A 58 0.31 -31.90 -6.51
CA ASN A 58 1.22 -31.15 -7.36
C ASN A 58 1.77 -32.03 -8.50
N PHE A 59 1.64 -31.57 -9.73
CA PHE A 59 2.14 -32.21 -10.94
C PHE A 59 3.14 -31.27 -11.60
N THR A 60 4.43 -31.58 -11.44
CA THR A 60 5.53 -30.73 -11.92
C THR A 60 6.43 -31.46 -12.89
N ASP A 61 6.67 -30.89 -14.07
CA ASP A 61 7.62 -31.41 -15.08
C ASP A 61 7.32 -32.84 -15.55
N ASN A 62 6.06 -33.29 -15.51
CA ASN A 62 5.69 -34.59 -16.05
C ASN A 62 5.52 -34.51 -17.56
N SER A 63 5.85 -35.58 -18.28
CA SER A 63 5.86 -35.60 -19.74
C SER A 63 5.21 -36.85 -20.32
N ALA A 64 4.54 -36.70 -21.45
CA ALA A 64 4.03 -37.82 -22.25
C ALA A 64 4.44 -37.66 -23.72
N TYR A 65 4.69 -38.78 -24.39
CA TYR A 65 5.10 -38.75 -25.79
C TYR A 65 3.98 -38.24 -26.72
N PHE A 66 2.73 -38.67 -26.51
CA PHE A 66 1.59 -38.25 -27.33
C PHE A 66 0.82 -37.10 -26.69
N GLY A 67 0.00 -37.36 -25.67
CA GLY A 67 -0.89 -36.41 -25.01
C GLY A 67 -1.07 -36.72 -23.52
N ALA A 68 -1.64 -35.79 -22.75
CA ALA A 68 -1.77 -35.89 -21.29
C ALA A 68 -0.41 -35.84 -20.57
N GLY A 69 0.26 -34.68 -20.54
CA GLY A 69 1.60 -34.59 -19.93
C GLY A 69 1.62 -34.89 -18.43
N ALA A 70 0.54 -34.60 -17.69
CA ALA A 70 0.39 -35.05 -16.31
C ALA A 70 -0.75 -36.05 -16.12
N VAL A 71 -2.00 -35.63 -16.27
CA VAL A 71 -3.18 -36.46 -15.94
C VAL A 71 -3.99 -36.76 -17.20
N GLY A 72 -4.21 -38.03 -17.48
CA GLY A 72 -5.08 -38.50 -18.56
C GLY A 72 -6.22 -39.36 -18.03
N SER A 73 -7.46 -39.02 -18.39
CA SER A 73 -8.64 -39.84 -18.06
C SER A 73 -9.33 -40.33 -19.33
N LEU A 74 -9.65 -41.62 -19.36
CA LEU A 74 -10.18 -42.33 -20.52
C LEU A 74 -11.42 -43.14 -20.11
N HIS A 75 -12.55 -42.92 -20.78
CA HIS A 75 -13.81 -43.67 -20.57
C HIS A 75 -14.29 -43.72 -19.10
N ALA A 76 -13.95 -42.72 -18.29
CA ALA A 76 -14.45 -42.59 -16.94
C ALA A 76 -15.80 -41.88 -16.95
N GLU A 77 -16.68 -42.20 -16.00
CA GLU A 77 -17.91 -41.42 -15.80
C GLU A 77 -17.57 -40.01 -15.28
N LEU A 78 -16.59 -39.90 -14.37
CA LEU A 78 -16.15 -38.62 -13.82
C LEU A 78 -14.66 -38.60 -13.49
N ALA A 79 -13.98 -37.55 -13.94
CA ALA A 79 -12.70 -37.10 -13.39
C ALA A 79 -12.88 -35.76 -12.67
N ASP A 80 -12.79 -35.76 -11.35
CA ASP A 80 -12.93 -34.61 -10.46
C ASP A 80 -11.55 -34.15 -9.96
N ILE A 81 -11.02 -33.06 -10.53
CA ILE A 81 -9.69 -32.53 -10.28
C ILE A 81 -9.82 -31.12 -9.70
N ARG A 82 -9.48 -30.94 -8.42
CA ARG A 82 -9.62 -29.64 -7.76
C ARG A 82 -8.43 -29.25 -6.90
N GLY A 83 -8.22 -27.95 -6.67
CA GLY A 83 -7.26 -27.47 -5.68
C GLY A 83 -5.81 -27.94 -5.91
N SER A 84 -5.45 -28.28 -7.16
CA SER A 84 -4.18 -28.91 -7.51
C SER A 84 -3.33 -27.99 -8.38
N THR A 85 -2.03 -28.28 -8.47
CA THR A 85 -1.08 -27.47 -9.25
C THR A 85 -0.51 -28.29 -10.41
N PHE A 86 -0.52 -27.70 -11.61
CA PHE A 86 0.08 -28.25 -12.82
C PHE A 86 1.09 -27.23 -13.35
N THR A 87 2.37 -27.59 -13.35
CA THR A 87 3.45 -26.70 -13.78
C THR A 87 4.50 -27.43 -14.59
N GLY A 88 4.91 -26.87 -15.74
CA GLY A 88 6.04 -27.43 -16.50
C GLY A 88 5.74 -28.76 -17.20
N ASN A 89 4.48 -29.22 -17.23
CA ASN A 89 4.17 -30.51 -17.85
C ASN A 89 4.18 -30.42 -19.39
N SER A 90 4.42 -31.53 -20.08
CA SER A 90 4.54 -31.50 -21.55
C SER A 90 3.93 -32.71 -22.25
N ALA A 91 3.37 -32.48 -23.43
CA ALA A 91 2.98 -33.50 -24.40
C ALA A 91 3.76 -33.27 -25.72
N ASP A 92 4.66 -34.18 -26.06
CA ASP A 92 5.69 -33.93 -27.09
C ASP A 92 5.11 -33.90 -28.51
N THR A 93 4.28 -34.90 -28.86
CA THR A 93 3.83 -35.13 -30.24
C THR A 93 2.50 -34.46 -30.53
N TRP A 94 1.47 -34.70 -29.73
CA TRP A 94 0.15 -34.09 -29.99
C TRP A 94 0.14 -32.62 -29.62
N LYS A 95 0.98 -32.20 -28.67
CA LYS A 95 1.01 -30.83 -28.15
C LYS A 95 -0.34 -30.39 -27.58
N LEU A 96 -1.13 -31.36 -27.13
CA LEU A 96 -2.48 -31.21 -26.60
C LEU A 96 -2.57 -31.87 -25.23
N GLY A 97 -3.19 -31.15 -24.28
CA GLY A 97 -3.44 -31.66 -22.93
C GLY A 97 -2.17 -31.86 -22.12
N SER A 98 -1.20 -30.95 -22.20
CA SER A 98 0.06 -31.07 -21.47
C SER A 98 -0.11 -31.12 -19.96
N ALA A 99 -1.13 -30.46 -19.40
CA ALA A 99 -1.53 -30.66 -18.02
C ALA A 99 -2.57 -31.79 -17.90
N VAL A 100 -3.71 -31.63 -18.57
CA VAL A 100 -4.86 -32.53 -18.43
C VAL A 100 -5.43 -32.88 -19.80
N LEU A 101 -5.66 -34.17 -20.02
CA LEU A 101 -6.40 -34.69 -21.17
C LEU A 101 -7.57 -35.53 -20.70
N SER A 102 -8.74 -35.29 -21.28
CA SER A 102 -9.94 -36.12 -21.04
C SER A 102 -10.40 -36.74 -22.34
N TYR A 103 -10.68 -38.05 -22.32
CA TYR A 103 -11.16 -38.80 -23.48
C TYR A 103 -12.41 -39.60 -23.12
N TYR A 104 -13.53 -39.37 -23.83
CA TYR A 104 -14.87 -39.92 -23.47
C TYR A 104 -15.17 -39.85 -21.97
N THR A 105 -14.79 -38.75 -21.32
CA THR A 105 -14.88 -38.58 -19.86
C THR A 105 -15.43 -37.20 -19.56
N ARG A 106 -16.38 -37.11 -18.62
CA ARG A 106 -16.80 -35.83 -18.03
C ARG A 106 -15.75 -35.40 -17.00
N THR A 107 -15.15 -34.23 -17.19
CA THR A 107 -14.11 -33.74 -16.28
C THR A 107 -14.48 -32.41 -15.66
N VAL A 108 -14.27 -32.31 -14.35
CA VAL A 108 -14.33 -31.05 -13.62
C VAL A 108 -12.93 -30.70 -13.13
N LEU A 109 -12.43 -29.56 -13.57
CA LEU A 109 -11.09 -29.06 -13.30
C LEU A 109 -11.24 -27.65 -12.71
N ASN A 110 -11.32 -27.50 -11.38
CA ASN A 110 -11.56 -26.19 -10.77
C ASN A 110 -10.55 -25.86 -9.67
N PHE A 111 -10.38 -24.57 -9.37
CA PHE A 111 -9.51 -24.09 -8.29
C PHE A 111 -8.08 -24.64 -8.38
N CYS A 112 -7.63 -24.95 -9.59
CA CYS A 112 -6.28 -25.40 -9.88
C CYS A 112 -5.42 -24.23 -10.34
N ARG A 113 -4.11 -24.37 -10.17
CA ARG A 113 -3.10 -23.47 -10.73
C ARG A 113 -2.43 -24.17 -11.90
N ILE A 114 -2.64 -23.65 -13.11
CA ILE A 114 -2.21 -24.27 -14.37
C ILE A 114 -1.32 -23.26 -15.08
N ILE A 115 -0.01 -23.48 -15.05
CA ILE A 115 0.95 -22.51 -15.61
C ILE A 115 2.14 -23.20 -16.25
N ASN A 116 2.78 -22.54 -17.20
CA ASN A 116 4.06 -22.96 -17.78
C ASN A 116 4.09 -24.41 -18.28
N ASN A 117 2.97 -25.01 -18.67
CA ASN A 117 3.01 -26.28 -19.38
C ASN A 117 3.29 -25.99 -20.86
N ALA A 118 3.87 -26.95 -21.57
CA ALA A 118 4.19 -26.76 -22.97
C ALA A 118 2.91 -26.83 -23.83
N HIS A 119 2.76 -25.96 -24.83
CA HIS A 119 1.63 -26.01 -25.78
C HIS A 119 0.26 -25.89 -25.08
N VAL A 120 -0.76 -26.64 -25.53
CA VAL A 120 -2.11 -26.60 -24.96
C VAL A 120 -2.13 -27.33 -23.60
N ASP A 121 -2.53 -26.62 -22.55
CA ASP A 121 -2.61 -27.15 -21.19
C ASP A 121 -3.70 -28.21 -21.04
N VAL A 122 -4.92 -27.89 -21.49
CA VAL A 122 -6.12 -28.70 -21.23
C VAL A 122 -6.80 -29.06 -22.54
N TYR A 123 -7.03 -30.36 -22.74
CA TYR A 123 -7.62 -30.88 -23.96
C TYR A 123 -8.76 -31.87 -23.67
N CYS A 124 -9.91 -31.62 -24.29
CA CYS A 124 -11.02 -32.56 -24.32
C CYS A 124 -11.07 -33.27 -25.68
N GLU A 125 -10.82 -34.57 -25.69
CA GLU A 125 -10.92 -35.40 -26.89
C GLU A 125 -12.19 -36.22 -26.86
N ALA A 126 -13.09 -35.97 -27.83
CA ALA A 126 -14.31 -36.75 -28.04
C ALA A 126 -15.13 -37.02 -26.74
N GLY A 127 -15.26 -36.04 -25.84
CA GLY A 127 -15.87 -36.21 -24.51
C GLY A 127 -17.09 -35.32 -24.25
N GLU A 128 -17.65 -35.43 -23.03
CA GLU A 128 -18.77 -34.61 -22.53
C GLU A 128 -18.34 -33.21 -22.04
N GLY A 129 -17.15 -32.76 -22.45
CA GLY A 129 -16.58 -31.46 -22.10
C GLY A 129 -15.87 -31.41 -20.74
N ILE A 130 -14.90 -30.49 -20.66
CA ILE A 130 -14.16 -30.18 -19.43
C ILE A 130 -14.69 -28.86 -18.84
N ASP A 131 -15.16 -28.90 -17.60
CA ASP A 131 -15.46 -27.68 -16.84
C ASP A 131 -14.18 -27.19 -16.16
N ALA A 132 -13.48 -26.25 -16.82
CA ALA A 132 -12.20 -25.69 -16.40
C ALA A 132 -12.31 -24.29 -15.76
N ARG A 133 -13.48 -23.95 -15.23
CA ARG A 133 -13.74 -22.65 -14.58
C ARG A 133 -13.00 -22.53 -13.25
N TYR A 134 -12.87 -21.29 -12.78
CA TYR A 134 -12.31 -20.96 -11.46
C TYR A 134 -10.87 -21.44 -11.24
N ASN A 135 -10.11 -21.64 -12.33
CA ASN A 135 -8.68 -21.90 -12.27
C ASN A 135 -7.88 -20.61 -12.37
N TRP A 136 -6.64 -20.66 -11.84
CA TRP A 136 -5.63 -19.64 -12.07
C TRP A 136 -4.70 -20.10 -13.20
N TRP A 137 -4.70 -19.35 -14.30
CA TRP A 137 -3.94 -19.65 -15.52
C TRP A 137 -2.62 -18.87 -15.62
N GLY A 138 -2.15 -18.29 -14.51
CA GLY A 138 -0.95 -17.46 -14.48
C GLY A 138 -1.12 -16.06 -15.09
N SER A 139 -2.31 -15.71 -15.56
CA SER A 139 -2.60 -14.43 -16.20
C SER A 139 -3.99 -13.92 -15.86
N ASN A 140 -4.13 -12.61 -15.74
CA ASN A 140 -5.44 -11.93 -15.69
C ASN A 140 -6.14 -11.88 -17.05
N VAL A 141 -5.40 -12.13 -18.13
CA VAL A 141 -5.86 -12.13 -19.53
C VAL A 141 -5.31 -13.39 -20.23
N PRO A 142 -5.74 -14.59 -19.81
CA PRO A 142 -5.32 -15.83 -20.45
C PRO A 142 -5.81 -15.88 -21.90
N ASP A 143 -4.99 -16.44 -22.80
CA ASP A 143 -5.38 -16.72 -24.17
C ASP A 143 -5.84 -18.18 -24.27
N PHE A 144 -7.14 -18.40 -24.08
CA PHE A 144 -7.69 -19.77 -24.12
C PHE A 144 -7.62 -20.43 -25.49
N THR A 145 -7.35 -19.69 -26.57
CA THR A 145 -7.14 -20.28 -27.89
C THR A 145 -5.82 -21.03 -27.98
N GLU A 146 -4.84 -20.67 -27.14
CA GLU A 146 -3.55 -21.34 -27.02
C GLU A 146 -3.50 -22.29 -25.83
N LEU A 147 -4.19 -21.97 -24.73
CA LEU A 147 -4.13 -22.77 -23.49
C LEU A 147 -5.07 -23.97 -23.50
N THR A 148 -6.12 -23.96 -24.32
CA THR A 148 -7.13 -25.02 -24.35
C THR A 148 -7.50 -25.44 -25.76
N ALA A 149 -8.03 -26.66 -25.91
CA ALA A 149 -8.51 -27.15 -27.20
C ALA A 149 -9.80 -27.96 -27.06
N SER A 150 -10.66 -27.82 -28.07
CA SER A 150 -11.99 -28.45 -28.16
C SER A 150 -12.95 -27.99 -27.06
N ASP A 151 -13.76 -28.89 -26.50
CA ASP A 151 -14.83 -28.58 -25.55
C ASP A 151 -14.30 -28.38 -24.12
N VAL A 152 -13.78 -27.18 -23.86
CA VAL A 152 -13.26 -26.77 -22.54
C VAL A 152 -13.87 -25.42 -22.14
N ILE A 153 -14.63 -25.42 -21.05
CA ILE A 153 -15.29 -24.21 -20.52
C ILE A 153 -14.38 -23.56 -19.48
N CYS A 154 -13.84 -22.38 -19.79
CA CYS A 154 -12.91 -21.67 -18.90
C CYS A 154 -13.52 -20.47 -18.17
N ASP A 155 -14.63 -19.93 -18.66
CA ASP A 155 -15.24 -18.71 -18.12
C ASP A 155 -16.25 -18.99 -16.99
N PRO A 156 -16.14 -18.34 -15.83
CA PRO A 156 -15.10 -17.37 -15.45
C PRO A 156 -13.83 -18.04 -14.87
N TRP A 157 -12.71 -17.34 -14.92
CA TRP A 157 -11.41 -17.78 -14.37
C TRP A 157 -10.97 -16.86 -13.22
N LEU A 158 -10.04 -17.32 -12.36
CA LEU A 158 -9.53 -16.51 -11.25
C LEU A 158 -8.64 -15.37 -11.75
N VAL A 159 -8.70 -14.20 -11.11
CA VAL A 159 -7.88 -13.03 -11.43
C VAL A 159 -7.14 -12.52 -10.18
N LEU A 160 -5.89 -12.11 -10.39
CA LEU A 160 -5.06 -11.44 -9.40
C LEU A 160 -5.49 -9.98 -9.26
N LYS A 161 -5.78 -9.55 -8.04
CA LYS A 161 -6.15 -8.18 -7.70
C LYS A 161 -5.23 -7.63 -6.62
N MET A 162 -5.01 -6.33 -6.65
CA MET A 162 -4.31 -5.59 -5.60
C MET A 162 -5.20 -4.47 -5.07
N ARG A 163 -5.22 -4.31 -3.74
CA ARG A 163 -5.90 -3.22 -3.04
C ARG A 163 -4.96 -2.64 -2.00
N VAL A 164 -5.13 -1.36 -1.68
CA VAL A 164 -4.39 -0.70 -0.61
C VAL A 164 -5.33 0.07 0.28
N ASP A 165 -5.15 -0.08 1.59
CA ASP A 165 -5.99 0.57 2.60
C ASP A 165 -5.16 1.13 3.76
N PRO A 166 -5.25 2.45 4.05
CA PRO A 166 -5.88 3.48 3.24
C PRO A 166 -5.05 3.83 1.99
N SER A 167 -5.72 4.20 0.90
CA SER A 167 -5.06 4.65 -0.34
C SER A 167 -4.49 6.06 -0.26
N THR A 168 -4.80 6.81 0.80
CA THR A 168 -4.22 8.13 1.10
C THR A 168 -3.75 8.19 2.54
N VAL A 169 -2.49 8.59 2.74
CA VAL A 169 -1.87 8.74 4.07
C VAL A 169 -1.11 10.06 4.16
N THR A 170 -0.64 10.43 5.35
CA THR A 170 0.38 11.48 5.51
C THR A 170 1.78 10.86 5.58
N VAL A 171 2.83 11.67 5.40
CA VAL A 171 4.23 11.26 5.64
C VAL A 171 4.34 10.48 6.97
N GLY A 172 4.98 9.31 6.92
CA GLY A 172 5.08 8.36 8.03
C GLY A 172 3.90 7.39 8.19
N GLY A 173 2.85 7.52 7.37
CA GLY A 173 1.73 6.58 7.33
C GLY A 173 2.14 5.17 6.94
N LYS A 174 1.31 4.19 7.31
CA LYS A 174 1.58 2.76 7.14
C LYS A 174 0.37 2.03 6.52
N PRO A 175 0.05 2.28 5.25
CA PRO A 175 -1.06 1.59 4.60
C PRO A 175 -0.73 0.12 4.36
N VAL A 176 -1.78 -0.71 4.36
CA VAL A 176 -1.67 -2.15 4.12
C VAL A 176 -1.99 -2.41 2.65
N VAL A 177 -1.04 -3.02 1.95
CA VAL A 177 -1.22 -3.52 0.59
C VAL A 177 -1.66 -4.97 0.68
N THR A 178 -2.74 -5.32 -0.01
CA THR A 178 -3.26 -6.69 -0.06
C THR A 178 -3.38 -7.14 -1.50
N VAL A 179 -2.83 -8.32 -1.78
CA VAL A 179 -2.97 -9.04 -3.05
C VAL A 179 -3.91 -10.21 -2.82
N SER A 180 -4.84 -10.41 -3.76
CA SER A 180 -5.91 -11.41 -3.66
C SER A 180 -6.03 -12.19 -4.97
N LEU A 181 -6.17 -13.50 -4.84
CA LEU A 181 -6.50 -14.45 -5.91
C LEU A 181 -7.80 -15.19 -5.55
N ARG A 182 -8.80 -14.40 -5.13
CA ARG A 182 -10.13 -14.89 -4.75
C ARG A 182 -11.24 -14.42 -5.69
N GLU A 183 -10.99 -13.36 -6.46
CA GLU A 183 -11.99 -12.82 -7.38
C GLU A 183 -11.86 -13.56 -8.72
N ASP A 184 -12.98 -13.90 -9.35
CA ASP A 184 -13.02 -14.36 -10.73
C ASP A 184 -13.15 -13.19 -11.73
N SER A 185 -13.07 -13.49 -13.02
CA SER A 185 -13.14 -12.50 -14.10
C SER A 185 -14.49 -11.78 -14.21
N GLU A 186 -15.53 -12.28 -13.54
CA GLU A 186 -16.87 -11.68 -13.45
C GLU A 186 -17.12 -10.98 -12.09
N GLY A 187 -16.15 -11.02 -11.17
CA GLY A 187 -16.21 -10.41 -9.85
C GLY A 187 -16.81 -11.30 -8.75
N GLY A 188 -17.07 -12.58 -9.04
CA GLY A 188 -17.43 -13.58 -8.05
C GLY A 188 -16.27 -13.86 -7.08
N ILE A 189 -16.59 -14.10 -5.81
CA ILE A 189 -15.59 -14.36 -4.76
C ILE A 189 -15.55 -15.86 -4.45
N HIS A 190 -14.35 -16.42 -4.49
CA HIS A 190 -14.06 -17.82 -4.26
C HIS A 190 -13.01 -18.02 -3.17
N HIS A 191 -12.99 -19.23 -2.60
CA HIS A 191 -11.92 -19.65 -1.70
C HIS A 191 -10.92 -20.49 -2.47
N THR A 192 -9.65 -20.12 -2.40
CA THR A 192 -8.56 -20.86 -3.05
C THR A 192 -7.61 -21.40 -2.01
N GLY A 193 -7.11 -22.62 -2.23
CA GLY A 193 -6.19 -23.32 -1.31
C GLY A 193 -4.70 -23.03 -1.60
N PHE A 194 -4.39 -22.10 -2.49
CA PHE A 194 -3.02 -21.89 -2.95
C PHE A 194 -2.13 -21.30 -1.85
N SER A 195 -0.87 -21.75 -1.87
CA SER A 195 0.24 -21.10 -1.16
C SER A 195 1.26 -20.60 -2.19
N LEU A 196 1.33 -19.29 -2.42
CA LEU A 196 2.14 -18.70 -3.49
C LEU A 196 2.98 -17.53 -2.99
N PRO A 197 4.26 -17.41 -3.40
CA PRO A 197 5.03 -16.21 -3.10
C PRO A 197 4.45 -14.99 -3.81
N VAL A 198 4.40 -13.87 -3.12
CA VAL A 198 4.01 -12.55 -3.65
C VAL A 198 5.19 -11.61 -3.48
N ASN A 199 5.76 -11.21 -4.61
CA ASN A 199 6.91 -10.31 -4.62
C ASN A 199 6.41 -8.87 -4.72
N PHE A 200 6.63 -8.07 -3.68
CA PHE A 200 6.19 -6.68 -3.62
C PHE A 200 7.33 -5.74 -3.99
N SER A 201 7.01 -4.65 -4.70
CA SER A 201 7.94 -3.53 -4.84
C SER A 201 7.21 -2.20 -4.86
N SER A 202 7.93 -1.11 -4.57
CA SER A 202 7.39 0.23 -4.51
C SER A 202 8.37 1.27 -5.03
N SER A 203 7.87 2.33 -5.66
CA SER A 203 8.71 3.46 -6.10
C SER A 203 9.28 4.30 -4.95
N ALA A 204 8.68 4.19 -3.75
CA ALA A 204 9.17 4.77 -2.51
C ALA A 204 8.65 3.98 -1.30
N GLY A 205 9.38 4.02 -0.19
CA GLY A 205 9.08 3.19 0.98
C GLY A 205 9.60 1.76 0.83
N VAL A 206 9.21 0.90 1.76
CA VAL A 206 9.63 -0.51 1.83
C VAL A 206 8.41 -1.39 2.09
N LEU A 207 8.33 -2.50 1.36
CA LEU A 207 7.40 -3.62 1.54
C LEU A 207 8.21 -4.89 1.74
N ASP A 208 7.68 -5.83 2.54
CA ASP A 208 8.20 -7.19 2.61
C ASP A 208 7.45 -8.07 1.62
N ASP A 209 8.15 -9.00 0.97
CA ASP A 209 7.51 -10.11 0.25
C ASP A 209 6.69 -10.97 1.21
N ALA A 210 5.61 -11.56 0.72
CA ALA A 210 4.70 -12.35 1.56
C ALA A 210 4.31 -13.67 0.88
N LEU A 211 3.99 -14.67 1.69
CA LEU A 211 3.34 -15.88 1.21
C LEU A 211 1.82 -15.66 1.20
N MET A 212 1.21 -15.80 0.03
CA MET A 212 -0.24 -15.90 -0.11
C MET A 212 -0.70 -17.18 0.58
N VAL A 213 -1.69 -17.07 1.45
CA VAL A 213 -2.34 -18.21 2.11
C VAL A 213 -3.84 -18.03 1.97
N ASN A 214 -4.54 -19.09 1.59
CA ASN A 214 -5.99 -19.09 1.37
C ASN A 214 -6.46 -18.01 0.37
N GLY A 215 -5.62 -17.71 -0.63
CA GLY A 215 -5.90 -16.75 -1.69
C GLY A 215 -5.60 -15.29 -1.39
N THR A 216 -4.97 -14.96 -0.25
CA THR A 216 -4.62 -13.56 0.09
C THR A 216 -3.21 -13.43 0.69
N ALA A 217 -2.51 -12.35 0.37
CA ALA A 217 -1.25 -11.95 1.00
C ALA A 217 -1.28 -10.45 1.28
N SER A 218 -0.67 -10.01 2.38
CA SER A 218 -0.60 -8.59 2.71
C SER A 218 0.80 -8.18 3.15
N SER A 219 1.14 -6.93 2.85
CA SER A 219 2.40 -6.30 3.28
C SER A 219 2.13 -4.86 3.69
N VAL A 220 2.82 -4.39 4.73
CA VAL A 220 2.64 -3.03 5.26
C VAL A 220 3.69 -2.12 4.65
N LEU A 221 3.25 -1.08 3.93
CA LEU A 221 4.15 -0.10 3.35
C LEU A 221 4.73 0.80 4.46
N ARG A 222 6.05 0.92 4.53
CA ARG A 222 6.77 1.67 5.56
C ARG A 222 7.73 2.68 4.95
N ASN A 223 8.32 3.53 5.79
CA ASN A 223 9.37 4.50 5.42
C ASN A 223 8.95 5.52 4.35
N LEU A 224 7.69 5.97 4.39
CA LEU A 224 7.17 7.04 3.54
C LEU A 224 7.63 8.40 4.06
N ASN A 225 8.79 8.88 3.57
CA ASN A 225 9.50 10.05 4.12
C ASN A 225 9.21 11.37 3.40
N SER A 226 8.56 11.34 2.24
CA SER A 226 8.23 12.53 1.45
C SER A 226 6.81 12.45 0.87
N PRO A 227 6.14 13.59 0.66
CA PRO A 227 4.87 13.63 -0.04
C PRO A 227 5.02 13.19 -1.50
N GLY A 228 3.95 12.66 -2.08
CA GLY A 228 3.90 12.24 -3.49
C GLY A 228 3.07 10.99 -3.73
N MET A 229 2.94 10.63 -5.00
CA MET A 229 2.32 9.37 -5.41
C MET A 229 3.35 8.24 -5.37
N VAL A 230 3.02 7.17 -4.67
CA VAL A 230 3.85 5.96 -4.60
C VAL A 230 3.20 4.89 -5.46
N LEU A 231 3.91 4.42 -6.48
CA LEU A 231 3.51 3.27 -7.27
C LEU A 231 3.90 2.00 -6.50
N ILE A 232 2.95 1.09 -6.36
CA ILE A 232 3.16 -0.23 -5.76
C ILE A 232 2.90 -1.26 -6.83
N THR A 233 3.77 -2.26 -6.91
CA THR A 233 3.59 -3.41 -7.78
C THR A 233 3.68 -4.69 -6.95
N ALA A 234 2.98 -5.73 -7.39
CA ALA A 234 3.18 -7.07 -6.91
C ALA A 234 3.18 -8.04 -8.08
N VAL A 235 3.98 -9.09 -7.96
CA VAL A 235 4.10 -10.14 -8.97
C VAL A 235 3.77 -11.49 -8.33
N VAL A 236 2.87 -12.23 -8.96
CA VAL A 236 2.55 -13.63 -8.67
C VAL A 236 2.56 -14.36 -9.99
N ASP A 237 3.33 -15.45 -10.11
CA ASP A 237 3.41 -16.27 -11.32
C ASP A 237 3.68 -15.47 -12.60
N ASN A 238 4.56 -14.47 -12.52
CA ASN A 238 4.86 -13.49 -13.57
C ASN A 238 3.69 -12.55 -13.96
N GLN A 239 2.49 -12.73 -13.42
CA GLN A 239 1.43 -11.72 -13.51
C GLN A 239 1.76 -10.54 -12.60
N MET A 240 1.89 -9.36 -13.19
CA MET A 240 2.03 -8.11 -12.46
C MET A 240 0.67 -7.44 -12.24
N VAL A 241 0.46 -6.92 -11.04
CA VAL A 241 -0.61 -5.97 -10.71
C VAL A 241 -0.02 -4.74 -10.04
N ASN A 242 -0.68 -3.59 -10.17
CA ASN A 242 -0.22 -2.35 -9.57
C ASN A 242 -1.37 -1.53 -8.97
N THR A 243 -1.00 -0.67 -8.01
CA THR A 243 -1.87 0.34 -7.44
C THR A 243 -1.04 1.53 -6.97
N THR A 244 -1.69 2.57 -6.44
CA THR A 244 -0.98 3.74 -5.92
C THR A 244 -1.43 4.13 -4.53
N VAL A 245 -0.50 4.72 -3.77
CA VAL A 245 -0.79 5.40 -2.50
C VAL A 245 -0.45 6.87 -2.65
N ASN A 246 -1.39 7.74 -2.27
CA ASN A 246 -1.17 9.18 -2.20
C ASN A 246 -0.63 9.56 -0.82
N VAL A 247 0.60 10.07 -0.75
CA VAL A 247 1.24 10.53 0.49
C VAL A 247 1.16 12.05 0.58
N LEU A 248 0.35 12.53 1.51
CA LEU A 248 0.19 13.94 1.81
C LEU A 248 1.32 14.44 2.73
N ALA A 249 1.65 15.72 2.59
CA ALA A 249 2.52 16.37 3.56
C ALA A 249 1.95 16.25 4.98
N ALA A 250 2.83 16.05 5.96
CA ALA A 250 2.42 16.13 7.35
C ALA A 250 1.78 17.51 7.61
N PRO A 251 0.64 17.57 8.31
CA PRO A 251 0.06 18.84 8.66
C PRO A 251 1.09 19.67 9.44
N VAL A 252 1.33 20.90 8.99
CA VAL A 252 2.29 21.79 9.64
C VAL A 252 1.85 22.03 11.08
N THR A 253 2.50 21.38 12.04
CA THR A 253 2.19 21.58 13.46
C THR A 253 2.82 22.90 13.92
N GLY A 254 2.11 24.00 13.72
CA GLY A 254 2.55 25.32 14.18
C GLY A 254 2.19 26.44 13.21
N ILE A 255 2.46 27.66 13.64
CA ILE A 255 2.23 28.88 12.86
C ILE A 255 3.49 29.14 12.05
N SER A 256 3.37 29.08 10.71
CA SER A 256 4.49 29.40 9.82
C SER A 256 4.85 30.89 9.88
N VAL A 257 6.05 31.25 9.42
CA VAL A 257 6.47 32.66 9.34
C VAL A 257 5.48 33.49 8.51
N GLY A 258 5.01 32.96 7.37
CA GLY A 258 4.02 33.65 6.53
C GLY A 258 2.66 33.86 7.22
N GLN A 259 2.22 32.92 8.04
CA GLN A 259 0.99 33.08 8.83
C GLN A 259 1.17 34.10 9.95
N LEU A 260 2.34 34.11 10.61
CA LEU A 260 2.66 35.07 11.65
C LEU A 260 2.77 36.50 11.08
N THR A 261 3.34 36.69 9.90
CA THR A 261 3.44 37.99 9.23
C THR A 261 2.07 38.51 8.79
N ALA A 262 1.21 37.67 8.24
CA ALA A 262 -0.16 38.03 7.90
C ALA A 262 -0.97 38.46 9.14
N ALA A 263 -0.84 37.69 10.24
CA ALA A 263 -1.46 38.03 11.52
C ALA A 263 -0.95 39.36 12.10
N ALA A 264 0.36 39.61 12.03
CA ALA A 264 0.98 40.84 12.51
C ALA A 264 0.51 42.07 11.71
N ALA A 265 0.44 41.95 10.39
CA ALA A 265 -0.10 43.00 9.51
C ALA A 265 -1.58 43.30 9.83
N TRP A 266 -2.38 42.26 10.08
CA TRP A 266 -3.78 42.44 10.47
C TRP A 266 -3.92 43.16 11.81
N VAL A 267 -3.14 42.79 12.84
CA VAL A 267 -3.16 43.47 14.16
C VAL A 267 -2.73 44.93 14.04
N ASN A 268 -1.70 45.23 13.23
CA ASN A 268 -1.28 46.60 12.95
C ASN A 268 -2.42 47.42 12.32
N LYS A 269 -3.12 46.87 11.33
CA LYS A 269 -4.27 47.52 10.68
C LYS A 269 -5.44 47.71 11.64
N TYR A 270 -5.76 46.69 12.44
CA TYR A 270 -6.82 46.75 13.45
C TYR A 270 -6.54 47.87 14.46
N TYR A 271 -5.33 47.90 15.03
CA TYR A 271 -4.95 48.92 16.00
C TYR A 271 -4.94 50.32 15.39
N GLY A 272 -4.50 50.46 14.13
CA GLY A 272 -4.54 51.73 13.41
C GLY A 272 -5.97 52.30 13.28
N ARG A 273 -6.97 51.43 13.11
CA ARG A 273 -8.38 51.81 12.97
C ARG A 273 -9.07 52.07 14.31
N TYR A 274 -8.88 51.17 15.28
CA TYR A 274 -9.69 51.15 16.51
C TYR A 274 -8.96 51.71 17.74
N ARG A 275 -7.64 51.96 17.64
CA ARG A 275 -6.79 52.45 18.75
C ARG A 275 -6.82 51.57 20.01
N GLN A 276 -7.21 50.30 19.85
CA GLN A 276 -7.22 49.28 20.88
C GLN A 276 -6.83 47.93 20.29
N LEU A 277 -6.32 47.03 21.12
CA LEU A 277 -6.05 45.66 20.71
C LEU A 277 -7.37 44.88 20.58
N PRO A 278 -7.48 43.94 19.62
CA PRO A 278 -8.61 43.03 19.57
C PRO A 278 -8.55 42.04 20.75
N SER A 279 -9.71 41.52 21.18
CA SER A 279 -9.77 40.51 22.25
C SER A 279 -9.09 39.19 21.84
N TYR A 280 -9.12 38.86 20.56
CA TYR A 280 -8.44 37.71 19.95
C TYR A 280 -8.18 37.99 18.46
N LEU A 281 -7.30 37.20 17.86
CA LEU A 281 -7.18 37.09 16.40
C LEU A 281 -7.37 35.64 15.95
N THR A 282 -7.66 35.44 14.66
CA THR A 282 -7.83 34.10 14.09
C THR A 282 -6.67 33.77 13.14
N ILE A 283 -6.01 32.63 13.35
CA ILE A 283 -5.01 32.06 12.42
C ILE A 283 -5.44 30.61 12.13
N GLN A 284 -5.61 30.24 10.86
CA GLN A 284 -6.10 28.92 10.43
C GLN A 284 -7.37 28.47 11.17
N ALA A 285 -8.40 29.33 11.20
CA ALA A 285 -9.67 29.09 11.88
C ALA A 285 -9.59 28.87 13.42
N ARG A 286 -8.43 29.07 14.06
CA ARG A 286 -8.27 29.02 15.52
C ARG A 286 -8.08 30.41 16.12
N ARG A 287 -8.72 30.66 17.25
CA ARG A 287 -8.65 31.93 17.99
C ARG A 287 -7.46 31.94 18.95
N TYR A 288 -6.68 33.02 18.93
CA TYR A 288 -5.54 33.25 19.81
C TYR A 288 -5.72 34.57 20.55
N THR A 289 -5.48 34.56 21.86
CA THR A 289 -5.47 35.77 22.68
C THR A 289 -4.26 36.65 22.35
N MET A 290 -4.31 37.94 22.68
CA MET A 290 -3.14 38.83 22.49
C MET A 290 -1.92 38.39 23.33
N ALA A 291 -2.13 37.71 24.45
CA ALA A 291 -1.04 37.17 25.28
C ALA A 291 -0.33 36.01 24.56
N GLN A 292 -1.08 35.09 23.96
CA GLN A 292 -0.52 34.05 23.10
C GLN A 292 0.14 34.63 21.85
N PHE A 293 -0.45 35.69 21.28
CA PHE A 293 0.12 36.34 20.12
C PHE A 293 1.45 37.04 20.45
N LEU A 294 1.58 37.69 21.60
CA LEU A 294 2.86 38.26 22.06
C LEU A 294 3.95 37.20 22.21
N ASP A 295 3.61 36.00 22.72
CA ASP A 295 4.56 34.88 22.77
C ASP A 295 5.04 34.47 21.37
N LEU A 296 4.11 34.32 20.44
CA LEU A 296 4.43 33.95 19.05
C LEU A 296 5.27 35.03 18.36
N LEU A 297 4.95 36.31 18.54
CA LEU A 297 5.69 37.43 17.98
C LEU A 297 7.13 37.53 18.53
N THR A 298 7.31 37.34 19.84
CA THR A 298 8.62 37.43 20.49
C THR A 298 9.51 36.23 20.13
N ARG A 299 8.97 35.00 20.18
CA ARG A 299 9.65 33.79 19.69
C ARG A 299 9.96 33.88 18.19
N GLY A 300 9.03 34.42 17.41
CA GLY A 300 9.20 34.74 15.99
C GLY A 300 10.36 35.71 15.77
N THR A 301 10.42 36.79 16.54
CA THR A 301 11.50 37.79 16.42
C THR A 301 12.87 37.17 16.72
N ILE A 302 12.96 36.31 17.76
CA ILE A 302 14.20 35.63 18.14
C ILE A 302 14.65 34.67 17.04
N GLN A 303 13.78 33.80 16.52
CA GLN A 303 14.15 32.83 15.48
C GLN A 303 14.52 33.50 14.16
N LEU A 304 13.82 34.58 13.79
CA LEU A 304 14.13 35.35 12.58
C LEU A 304 15.48 36.08 12.72
N ASN A 305 15.87 36.45 13.93
CA ASN A 305 17.20 37.00 14.19
C ASN A 305 18.31 35.96 14.02
N SER A 306 18.04 34.67 14.26
CA SER A 306 18.98 33.56 14.05
C SER A 306 18.89 32.90 12.66
N GLY A 307 18.03 33.41 11.76
CA GLY A 307 17.85 32.85 10.42
C GLY A 307 16.98 31.59 10.34
N THR A 308 16.28 31.24 11.43
CA THR A 308 15.46 30.02 11.50
C THR A 308 14.00 30.30 11.11
N LEU A 309 13.43 29.46 10.23
CA LEU A 309 12.08 29.62 9.68
C LEU A 309 11.09 28.53 10.12
N ASN A 310 11.42 27.78 11.16
CA ASN A 310 10.58 26.67 11.63
C ASN A 310 9.20 27.16 12.11
N PRO A 311 8.12 26.40 11.86
CA PRO A 311 6.79 26.71 12.39
C PRO A 311 6.78 26.78 13.92
N LEU A 312 6.14 27.82 14.47
CA LEU A 312 6.03 28.03 15.91
C LEU A 312 4.80 27.33 16.46
N LYS A 313 4.99 26.35 17.34
CA LYS A 313 3.87 25.74 18.09
C LYS A 313 3.29 26.75 19.09
N PRO A 314 1.98 27.10 19.00
CA PRO A 314 1.31 27.91 20.00
C PRO A 314 1.26 27.20 21.35
N ARG A 315 1.20 27.98 22.42
CA ARG A 315 1.08 27.49 23.80
C ARG A 315 0.07 28.31 24.59
N SER A 316 -0.35 27.82 25.74
CA SER A 316 -1.19 28.60 26.66
C SER A 316 -0.38 29.73 27.29
N VAL A 317 -0.94 30.93 27.31
CA VAL A 317 -0.33 32.12 27.91
C VAL A 317 -1.42 32.96 28.58
N GLY A 318 -1.34 33.12 29.89
CA GLY A 318 -2.27 33.95 30.66
C GLY A 318 -2.08 35.45 30.42
N TYR A 319 -3.15 36.22 30.48
CA TYR A 319 -3.11 37.68 30.44
C TYR A 319 -3.12 38.25 31.86
N ALA A 320 -2.15 39.12 32.17
CA ALA A 320 -2.01 39.69 33.51
C ALA A 320 -2.46 41.15 33.60
N GLY A 321 -2.92 41.79 32.52
CA GLY A 321 -3.18 43.24 32.46
C GLY A 321 -2.11 44.00 31.66
N SER A 322 -2.27 45.32 31.54
CA SER A 322 -1.32 46.21 30.87
C SER A 322 -1.02 47.41 31.77
N THR A 323 0.26 47.71 31.99
CA THR A 323 0.71 48.87 32.80
C THR A 323 1.95 49.48 32.14
N GLY A 324 2.25 50.74 32.37
CA GLY A 324 3.43 51.40 31.78
C GLY A 324 3.08 52.36 30.65
N ILE A 325 4.08 52.76 29.88
CA ILE A 325 4.01 53.81 28.88
C ILE A 325 4.08 53.26 27.45
N SER A 326 3.73 54.08 26.46
CA SER A 326 3.96 53.77 25.04
C SER A 326 5.45 53.81 24.66
N GLY A 327 6.28 54.48 25.45
CA GLY A 327 7.67 54.77 25.12
C GLY A 327 7.79 55.88 24.07
N SER A 328 9.01 56.37 23.87
CA SER A 328 9.34 57.32 22.81
C SER A 328 10.78 57.09 22.36
N GLY A 329 11.04 57.19 21.05
CA GLY A 329 12.38 57.04 20.48
C GLY A 329 12.56 55.77 19.66
N ARG A 330 13.82 55.33 19.50
CA ARG A 330 14.20 54.20 18.64
C ARG A 330 14.80 53.07 19.46
N LEU A 331 14.10 51.96 19.53
CA LEU A 331 14.64 50.72 20.11
C LEU A 331 15.37 49.93 19.02
N TYR A 332 16.70 49.93 19.04
CA TYR A 332 17.53 49.27 18.02
C TYR A 332 17.44 47.74 18.08
N ARG A 333 17.83 47.06 16.99
CA ARG A 333 17.71 45.60 16.81
C ARG A 333 18.22 44.76 17.98
N ALA A 334 19.46 44.98 18.42
CA ALA A 334 20.01 44.25 19.54
C ALA A 334 19.13 44.41 20.81
N ALA A 335 18.60 45.60 21.04
CA ALA A 335 17.76 45.90 22.20
C ALA A 335 16.39 45.24 22.09
N TYR A 336 15.65 45.35 20.98
CA TYR A 336 14.34 44.71 20.88
C TYR A 336 14.42 43.17 20.83
N VAL A 337 15.52 42.59 20.35
CA VAL A 337 15.75 41.13 20.41
C VAL A 337 16.05 40.68 21.85
N SER A 338 16.81 41.47 22.60
CA SER A 338 17.05 41.23 24.03
C SER A 338 15.77 41.33 24.86
N VAL A 339 14.93 42.33 24.57
CA VAL A 339 13.60 42.47 25.18
C VAL A 339 12.70 41.28 24.82
N ALA A 340 12.74 40.78 23.58
CA ALA A 340 11.96 39.61 23.18
C ALA A 340 12.38 38.37 23.96
N SER A 341 13.69 38.19 24.14
CA SER A 341 14.27 37.09 24.93
C SER A 341 13.84 37.18 26.40
N SER A 342 13.82 38.39 26.95
CA SER A 342 13.36 38.64 28.33
C SER A 342 11.86 38.35 28.50
N ILE A 343 11.02 38.75 27.54
CA ILE A 343 9.58 38.45 27.54
C ILE A 343 9.36 36.94 27.44
N LYS A 344 10.04 36.26 26.51
CA LYS A 344 9.98 34.80 26.38
C LYS A 344 10.33 34.13 27.71
N GLY A 345 11.46 34.49 28.32
CA GLY A 345 11.89 33.92 29.61
C GLY A 345 10.92 34.20 30.76
N PHE A 346 10.24 35.35 30.75
CA PHE A 346 9.17 35.64 31.70
C PHE A 346 7.95 34.72 31.51
N ILE A 347 7.50 34.55 30.26
CA ILE A 347 6.34 33.69 29.95
C ILE A 347 6.68 32.22 30.25
N ASP A 348 7.90 31.76 29.96
CA ASP A 348 8.35 30.40 30.25
C ASP A 348 8.30 30.09 31.75
N ARG A 349 8.69 31.05 32.60
CA ARG A 349 8.70 30.90 34.06
C ARG A 349 7.34 31.04 34.72
N THR A 350 6.46 31.87 34.16
CA THR A 350 5.23 32.29 34.85
C THR A 350 3.94 31.81 34.19
N GLY A 351 4.01 31.30 32.97
CA GLY A 351 2.84 30.93 32.16
C GLY A 351 1.97 32.11 31.71
N ARG A 352 2.41 33.36 31.92
CA ARG A 352 1.64 34.58 31.63
C ARG A 352 2.48 35.64 30.91
N ALA A 353 1.82 36.43 30.08
CA ALA A 353 2.43 37.59 29.45
C ALA A 353 2.72 38.69 30.49
N PRO A 354 3.87 39.39 30.38
CA PRO A 354 4.21 40.46 31.29
C PRO A 354 3.29 41.68 31.07
N ARG A 355 2.98 42.41 32.15
CA ARG A 355 2.20 43.66 32.07
C ARG A 355 2.94 44.80 31.36
N TYR A 356 4.28 44.72 31.35
CA TYR A 356 5.22 45.63 30.70
C TYR A 356 6.58 44.96 30.51
N ALA A 357 7.44 45.53 29.67
CA ALA A 357 8.88 45.21 29.65
C ALA A 357 9.70 46.48 29.90
N THR A 358 10.73 46.37 30.76
CA THR A 358 11.65 47.47 31.02
C THR A 358 12.66 47.57 29.88
N THR A 359 12.84 48.78 29.37
CA THR A 359 13.81 49.12 28.33
C THR A 359 14.59 50.37 28.72
N GLY A 360 15.63 50.72 27.96
CA GLY A 360 16.31 52.02 28.09
C GLY A 360 15.40 53.24 27.83
N HIS A 361 14.19 53.02 27.30
CA HIS A 361 13.17 54.04 27.04
C HIS A 361 11.98 53.94 28.01
N GLY A 362 12.15 53.28 29.16
CA GLY A 362 11.11 53.10 30.17
C GLY A 362 10.37 51.77 30.09
N ARG A 363 9.27 51.67 30.85
CA ARG A 363 8.43 50.46 30.98
C ARG A 363 7.39 50.43 29.86
N LEU A 364 7.70 49.76 28.76
CA LEU A 364 6.78 49.59 27.63
C LEU A 364 5.61 48.70 28.02
N SER A 365 4.39 49.21 27.89
CA SER A 365 3.17 48.49 28.28
C SER A 365 2.93 47.22 27.45
N PHE A 366 2.19 46.25 27.97
CA PHE A 366 1.79 45.05 27.21
C PHE A 366 1.20 45.41 25.84
N ILE A 367 0.34 46.44 25.78
CA ILE A 367 -0.25 46.92 24.51
C ILE A 367 0.86 47.36 23.54
N SER A 368 1.80 48.17 24.03
CA SER A 368 2.95 48.65 23.25
C SER A 368 3.85 47.51 22.77
N LEU A 369 4.01 46.45 23.57
CA LEU A 369 4.77 45.27 23.19
C LEU A 369 4.10 44.52 22.04
N VAL A 370 2.80 44.24 22.13
CA VAL A 370 2.06 43.54 21.07
C VAL A 370 2.16 44.31 19.75
N ILE A 371 1.94 45.63 19.79
CA ILE A 371 2.01 46.49 18.59
C ILE A 371 3.44 46.58 18.07
N GLY A 372 4.41 46.79 18.96
CA GLY A 372 5.81 46.92 18.62
C GLY A 372 6.35 45.69 17.90
N TYR A 373 6.09 44.50 18.46
CA TYR A 373 6.49 43.26 17.80
C TYR A 373 5.63 42.90 16.58
N SER A 374 4.37 43.32 16.53
CA SER A 374 3.57 43.21 15.30
C SER A 374 4.18 44.03 14.17
N ARG A 375 4.67 45.25 14.44
CA ARG A 375 5.40 46.08 13.46
C ARG A 375 6.71 45.43 13.01
N ILE A 376 7.46 44.82 13.94
CA ILE A 376 8.71 44.12 13.61
C ILE A 376 8.45 42.95 12.66
N ILE A 377 7.47 42.11 12.97
CA ILE A 377 7.17 40.91 12.18
C ILE A 377 6.52 41.27 10.83
N ASP A 378 5.61 42.24 10.80
CA ASP A 378 5.04 42.77 9.54
C ASP A 378 6.13 43.40 8.65
N PHE A 379 7.07 44.16 9.22
CA PHE A 379 8.24 44.66 8.48
C PHE A 379 9.05 43.51 7.86
N TYR A 380 9.31 42.44 8.63
CA TYR A 380 10.00 41.27 8.10
C TYR A 380 9.25 40.64 6.92
N GLY A 381 7.93 40.47 7.03
CA GLY A 381 7.10 39.93 5.95
C GLY A 381 7.17 40.73 4.65
N ARG A 382 7.37 42.04 4.73
CA ARG A 382 7.49 42.93 3.57
C ARG A 382 8.92 43.08 3.01
N ASN A 383 9.95 42.87 3.84
CA ASN A 383 11.33 43.22 3.50
C ASN A 383 12.32 42.05 3.54
N GLY A 384 11.92 40.86 3.99
CA GLY A 384 12.80 39.69 4.12
C GLY A 384 13.90 39.82 5.19
N ARG A 385 13.88 40.90 6.00
CA ARG A 385 14.86 41.18 7.05
C ARG A 385 14.21 41.90 8.22
N LEU A 386 14.79 41.77 9.42
CA LEU A 386 14.35 42.50 10.60
C LEU A 386 14.68 44.00 10.48
N PRO A 387 13.85 44.91 11.04
CA PRO A 387 14.09 46.35 10.98
C PRO A 387 15.32 46.75 11.81
N ALA A 388 16.04 47.79 11.40
CA ALA A 388 17.20 48.27 12.16
C ALA A 388 16.82 48.77 13.57
N TYR A 389 15.62 49.35 13.68
CA TYR A 389 15.03 49.80 14.94
C TYR A 389 13.50 49.73 14.88
N LEU A 390 12.87 49.65 16.05
CA LEU A 390 11.46 49.86 16.26
C LEU A 390 11.24 51.31 16.72
N VAL A 391 10.30 52.02 16.10
CA VAL A 391 9.82 53.32 16.59
C VAL A 391 8.77 53.04 17.68
N LEU A 392 9.06 53.51 18.90
CA LEU A 392 8.23 53.38 20.09
C LEU A 392 7.05 54.36 20.05
#